data_AF-A0A920WLX5-F1
#
_entry.id   AF-A0A920WLX5-F1
#
_cell.length_a   1.000
_cell.length_b   1.000
_cell.length_c   1.000
_cell.angle_alpha   90.00
_cell.angle_beta   90.00
_cell.angle_gamma   90.00
#
_symmetry.space_group_name_H-M   'P 1'
#
loop_
_entity.id
_entity.type
_entity.pdbx_description
1 polymer ?
#
loop_
_entity_poly.entity_id
_entity_poly.type
_entity_poly.pdbx_seq_one_letter_code
_entity_poly.pdbx_strand_id
1 'polypeptide(L)'
;MARGDGTTELFDWVAGHDAYHGHLDTIDAVHFARPVGFMSDGPTILNLAAQMGQTRSIPHPPHVARRPAGRHDRLSHFQAVELELSRHPRLDGHPAISRARAVKGPEELEAQRLSAKACHDGFERMFAATKPGVTESDIWAHLHAANIEWEGEWINARYLLSGRRQTRGPRRPAFGYPTGRHHRL
;
A
#
# COMPACT_ATOMS: atom_id res chain seq x y z
N MET A 1 10.76 -8.56 -5.20
CA MET A 1 10.86 -8.92 -6.63
C MET A 1 10.77 -10.42 -6.73
N ALA A 2 9.84 -10.95 -7.52
CA ALA A 2 9.73 -12.39 -7.76
C ALA A 2 10.27 -12.75 -9.16
N ARG A 3 10.96 -13.88 -9.28
CA ARG A 3 11.57 -14.39 -10.50
C ARG A 3 10.75 -15.56 -11.07
N GLY A 4 10.98 -15.86 -12.36
CA GLY A 4 10.26 -16.94 -13.06
C GLY A 4 10.59 -18.35 -12.54
N ASP A 5 11.65 -18.50 -11.77
CA ASP A 5 12.05 -19.73 -11.07
C ASP A 5 11.44 -19.85 -9.66
N GLY A 6 10.67 -18.86 -9.21
CA GLY A 6 10.06 -18.82 -7.88
C GLY A 6 10.84 -18.01 -6.84
N THR A 7 12.09 -17.64 -7.12
CA THR A 7 12.93 -16.89 -6.17
C THR A 7 12.37 -15.50 -5.91
N THR A 8 12.36 -15.06 -4.66
CA THR A 8 11.86 -13.77 -4.20
C THR A 8 12.90 -13.00 -3.39
N GLU A 9 13.21 -11.79 -3.86
CA GLU A 9 14.17 -10.88 -3.22
C GLU A 9 13.47 -9.60 -2.74
N LEU A 10 13.71 -9.19 -1.51
CA LEU A 10 13.19 -7.94 -0.93
C LEU A 10 14.28 -6.86 -0.92
N PHE A 11 13.91 -5.64 -1.26
CA PHE A 11 14.75 -4.46 -1.07
C PHE A 11 14.05 -3.58 -0.03
N ASP A 12 14.67 -3.41 1.13
CA ASP A 12 14.08 -2.66 2.26
C ASP A 12 15.05 -1.61 2.82
N TRP A 13 14.51 -0.54 3.39
CA TRP A 13 15.23 0.62 3.91
C TRP A 13 16.16 0.28 5.08
N VAL A 14 15.89 -0.81 5.81
CA VAL A 14 16.77 -1.33 6.87
C VAL A 14 17.08 -2.80 6.60
N ALA A 15 18.06 -3.05 5.75
CA ALA A 15 18.57 -4.41 5.58
C ALA A 15 19.02 -4.99 6.93
N GLY A 16 18.38 -6.08 7.38
CA GLY A 16 18.73 -6.79 8.61
C GLY A 16 17.87 -6.49 9.84
N HIS A 17 16.70 -5.84 9.70
CA HIS A 17 15.73 -5.77 10.80
C HIS A 17 14.76 -6.95 10.75
N ASP A 18 15.20 -8.11 11.26
CA ASP A 18 14.46 -9.39 11.25
C ASP A 18 13.03 -9.27 11.79
N ALA A 19 12.73 -8.25 12.60
CA ALA A 19 11.39 -8.04 13.13
C ALA A 19 10.32 -7.81 12.05
N TYR A 20 10.67 -7.27 10.87
CA TYR A 20 9.67 -6.97 9.83
C TYR A 20 9.41 -8.15 8.87
N HIS A 21 10.46 -8.86 8.50
CA HIS A 21 10.39 -9.87 7.44
C HIS A 21 11.17 -11.15 7.77
N GLY A 22 11.91 -11.22 8.88
CA GLY A 22 12.71 -12.38 9.26
C GLY A 22 11.90 -13.62 9.61
N HIS A 23 10.58 -13.46 9.82
CA HIS A 23 9.63 -14.55 10.02
C HIS A 23 8.99 -15.05 8.71
N LEU A 24 9.37 -14.49 7.56
CA LEU A 24 8.80 -14.84 6.26
C LEU A 24 9.75 -15.76 5.48
N ASP A 25 9.44 -17.06 5.50
CA ASP A 25 10.22 -18.08 4.78
C ASP A 25 10.09 -17.99 3.25
N THR A 26 9.24 -17.08 2.75
CA THR A 26 8.99 -16.84 1.32
C THR A 26 9.93 -15.79 0.70
N ILE A 27 10.85 -15.22 1.48
CA ILE A 27 11.82 -14.23 1.02
C ILE A 27 13.22 -14.87 1.04
N ASP A 28 13.78 -15.12 -0.13
CA ASP A 28 15.07 -15.81 -0.29
C ASP A 28 16.27 -14.90 -0.01
N ALA A 29 16.12 -13.58 -0.22
CA ALA A 29 17.17 -12.62 0.10
C ALA A 29 16.61 -11.23 0.42
N VAL A 30 17.31 -10.51 1.30
CA VAL A 30 17.00 -9.13 1.66
C VAL A 30 18.20 -8.24 1.33
N HIS A 31 17.92 -7.11 0.68
CA HIS A 31 18.91 -6.15 0.23
C HIS A 31 18.58 -4.77 0.77
N PHE A 32 19.62 -3.94 0.93
CA PHE A 32 19.43 -2.54 1.30
C PHE A 32 18.83 -1.75 0.14
N ALA A 33 17.65 -1.19 0.35
CA ALA A 33 17.01 -0.27 -0.57
C ALA A 33 17.57 1.14 -0.37
N ARG A 34 18.06 1.72 -1.47
CA ARG A 34 18.29 3.16 -1.51
C ARG A 34 16.96 3.86 -1.83
N PRO A 35 16.48 4.76 -0.97
CA PRO A 35 15.22 5.46 -1.23
C PRO A 35 15.36 6.40 -2.43
N VAL A 36 14.43 6.32 -3.37
CA VAL A 36 14.40 7.21 -4.54
C VAL A 36 13.40 8.34 -4.29
N GLY A 37 13.89 9.48 -3.81
CA GLY A 37 13.06 10.67 -3.61
C GLY A 37 13.81 11.84 -3.00
N PHE A 38 13.36 13.06 -3.30
CA PHE A 38 14.01 14.28 -2.79
C PHE A 38 13.99 14.37 -1.25
N MET A 39 12.94 13.87 -0.61
CA MET A 39 12.86 13.84 0.86
C MET A 39 13.97 12.99 1.49
N SER A 40 14.41 11.93 0.81
CA SER A 40 15.39 10.98 1.35
C SER A 40 16.81 11.27 0.88
N ASP A 41 17.00 11.59 -0.40
CA ASP A 41 18.32 11.78 -1.02
C ASP A 41 18.70 13.27 -1.20
N GLY A 42 17.79 14.19 -0.85
CA GLY A 42 18.01 15.63 -0.98
C GLY A 42 18.35 16.03 -2.43
N PRO A 43 19.20 17.07 -2.61
CA PRO A 43 19.62 17.53 -3.95
C PRO A 43 20.32 16.46 -4.80
N THR A 44 20.86 15.39 -4.18
CA THR A 44 21.54 14.29 -4.90
C THR A 44 20.60 13.58 -5.87
N ILE A 45 19.28 13.59 -5.62
CA ILE A 45 18.28 13.01 -6.52
C ILE A 45 18.26 13.70 -7.90
N LEU A 46 18.71 14.95 -7.99
CA LEU A 46 18.75 15.70 -9.25
C LEU A 46 19.91 15.25 -10.16
N ASN A 47 20.91 14.58 -9.59
CA ASN A 47 22.01 14.00 -10.37
C ASN A 47 21.59 12.63 -10.89
N LEU A 48 21.11 12.60 -12.14
CA LEU A 48 20.69 11.37 -12.82
C LEU A 48 21.77 10.28 -12.74
N ALA A 49 23.05 10.62 -12.92
CA ALA A 49 24.13 9.64 -12.86
C ALA A 49 24.31 9.02 -11.46
N ALA A 50 24.03 9.78 -10.39
CA ALA A 50 24.05 9.28 -9.01
C ALA A 50 22.87 8.34 -8.70
N GLN A 51 21.81 8.40 -9.51
CA GLN A 51 20.61 7.56 -9.39
C GLN A 51 20.66 6.31 -10.30
N MET A 52 21.51 6.33 -11.33
CA MET A 52 21.76 5.18 -12.18
C MET A 52 22.48 4.07 -11.41
N GLY A 53 22.14 2.82 -11.68
CA GLY A 53 22.71 1.64 -11.02
C GLY A 53 21.79 1.00 -9.99
N GLN A 54 20.73 1.70 -9.56
CA GLN A 54 19.78 1.16 -8.57
C GLN A 54 18.88 0.07 -9.15
N THR A 55 18.57 0.11 -10.45
CA THR A 55 17.84 -0.97 -11.12
C THR A 55 18.79 -2.08 -11.62
N ARG A 56 20.11 -1.80 -11.67
CA ARG A 56 21.16 -2.76 -12.06
C ARG A 56 21.69 -3.61 -10.90
N SER A 57 21.43 -3.24 -9.64
CA SER A 57 21.85 -4.02 -8.46
C SER A 57 21.02 -5.28 -8.20
N ILE A 58 19.97 -5.54 -8.99
CA ILE A 58 19.23 -6.80 -8.98
C ILE A 58 20.17 -7.88 -9.55
N PRO A 59 20.65 -8.86 -8.74
CA PRO A 59 21.52 -9.93 -9.22
C PRO A 59 20.84 -10.67 -10.39
N HIS A 60 21.60 -11.24 -11.32
CA HIS A 60 21.03 -12.14 -12.33
C HIS A 60 21.84 -13.42 -12.32
N PRO A 61 21.20 -14.60 -12.44
CA PRO A 61 21.94 -15.83 -12.59
C PRO A 61 22.85 -15.71 -13.83
N PRO A 62 24.11 -16.19 -13.76
CA PRO A 62 25.16 -15.92 -14.76
C PRO A 62 24.87 -16.47 -16.17
N HIS A 63 23.75 -17.17 -16.38
CA HIS A 63 23.47 -17.94 -17.60
C HIS A 63 22.35 -17.38 -18.49
N VAL A 64 21.81 -16.18 -18.23
CA VAL A 64 20.74 -15.61 -19.08
C VAL A 64 21.30 -14.55 -20.03
N ALA A 65 21.56 -14.95 -21.28
CA ALA A 65 22.16 -14.11 -22.33
C ALA A 65 21.35 -12.86 -22.72
N ARG A 66 20.08 -12.77 -22.32
CA ARG A 66 19.21 -11.61 -22.56
C ARG A 66 18.30 -11.39 -21.36
N ARG A 67 18.37 -10.24 -20.71
CA ARG A 67 17.56 -9.92 -19.51
C ARG A 67 16.08 -10.13 -19.85
N PRO A 68 15.37 -11.08 -19.19
CA PRO A 68 13.95 -11.29 -19.43
C PRO A 68 13.21 -9.98 -19.18
N ALA A 69 12.15 -9.70 -19.95
CA ALA A 69 11.36 -8.51 -19.77
C ALA A 69 10.73 -8.51 -18.36
N GLY A 70 11.14 -7.55 -17.52
CA GLY A 70 10.59 -7.36 -16.19
C GLY A 70 9.18 -6.79 -16.26
N ARG A 71 8.30 -7.30 -15.39
CA ARG A 71 6.99 -6.69 -15.15
C ARG A 71 7.07 -5.79 -13.92
N HIS A 72 6.59 -4.56 -14.06
CA HIS A 72 6.69 -3.53 -13.03
C HIS A 72 5.31 -2.97 -12.72
N ASP A 73 4.98 -2.86 -11.42
CA ASP A 73 3.75 -2.22 -10.93
C ASP A 73 3.91 -0.69 -10.97
N ARG A 74 4.86 -0.18 -10.17
CA ARG A 74 5.24 1.24 -10.15
C ARG A 74 6.74 1.42 -10.26
N LEU A 75 7.12 2.49 -10.94
CA LEU A 75 8.49 2.94 -11.07
C LEU A 75 8.54 4.45 -10.84
N SER A 76 9.60 4.92 -10.19
CA SER A 76 9.93 6.34 -10.21
C SER A 76 10.34 6.77 -11.62
N HIS A 77 10.35 8.08 -11.87
CA HIS A 77 10.87 8.64 -13.11
C HIS A 77 12.32 8.16 -13.39
N PHE A 78 13.18 8.18 -12.37
CA PHE A 78 14.59 7.79 -12.51
C PHE A 78 14.76 6.31 -12.85
N GLN A 79 14.00 5.42 -12.20
CA GLN A 79 14.01 3.99 -12.51
C GLN A 79 13.51 3.71 -13.94
N ALA A 80 12.46 4.43 -14.38
CA ALA A 80 11.96 4.28 -15.73
C ALA A 80 12.99 4.70 -16.79
N VAL A 81 13.71 5.81 -16.57
CA VAL A 81 14.80 6.29 -17.45
C VAL A 81 15.96 5.30 -17.45
N GLU A 82 16.36 4.77 -16.30
CA GLU A 82 17.44 3.77 -16.20
C GLU A 82 17.13 2.52 -17.03
N LEU A 83 15.90 1.99 -16.93
CA LEU A 83 15.45 0.85 -17.73
C LEU A 83 15.49 1.16 -19.23
N GLU A 84 15.14 2.37 -19.63
CA GLU A 84 15.18 2.80 -21.03
C GLU A 84 16.60 2.85 -21.59
N LEU A 85 17.51 3.53 -20.88
CA LEU A 85 18.91 3.66 -21.28
C LEU A 85 19.61 2.30 -21.33
N SER A 86 19.21 1.38 -20.46
CA SER A 86 19.72 0.01 -20.45
C SER A 86 18.98 -0.92 -21.41
N ARG A 87 18.02 -0.42 -22.20
CA ARG A 87 17.24 -1.17 -23.20
C ARG A 87 16.46 -2.36 -22.61
N HIS A 88 15.99 -2.22 -21.36
CA HIS A 88 15.12 -3.19 -20.71
C HIS A 88 13.67 -2.93 -21.06
N PRO A 89 12.94 -3.92 -21.59
CA PRO A 89 11.51 -3.77 -21.82
C PRO A 89 10.77 -3.51 -20.50
N ARG A 90 9.92 -2.48 -20.49
CA ARG A 90 9.00 -2.19 -19.38
C ARG A 90 7.65 -2.80 -19.68
N LEU A 91 7.30 -3.88 -18.99
CA LEU A 91 5.97 -4.47 -19.08
C LEU A 91 5.16 -4.10 -17.83
N ASP A 92 3.86 -3.87 -18.00
CA ASP A 92 2.95 -3.62 -16.88
C ASP A 92 2.75 -4.91 -16.05
N GLY A 93 2.99 -4.79 -14.75
CA GLY A 93 2.80 -5.84 -13.75
C GLY A 93 1.40 -5.89 -13.15
N HIS A 94 0.62 -4.81 -13.22
CA HIS A 94 -0.70 -4.75 -12.59
C HIS A 94 -1.63 -5.90 -13.03
N PRO A 95 -1.73 -6.29 -14.32
CA PRO A 95 -2.64 -7.36 -14.71
C PRO A 95 -2.29 -8.70 -14.07
N ALA A 96 -1.00 -9.00 -13.90
CA ALA A 96 -0.55 -10.24 -13.28
C ALA A 96 -0.82 -10.22 -11.76
N ILE A 97 -0.46 -9.14 -11.07
CA ILE A 97 -0.68 -8.97 -9.63
C ILE A 97 -2.18 -9.00 -9.31
N SER A 98 -2.99 -8.33 -10.12
CA SER A 98 -4.45 -8.25 -9.91
C SER A 98 -5.12 -9.61 -10.08
N ARG A 99 -4.73 -10.38 -11.11
CA ARG A 99 -5.25 -11.75 -11.31
C ARG A 99 -4.82 -12.69 -10.19
N ALA A 100 -3.56 -12.63 -9.76
CA ALA A 100 -3.07 -13.44 -8.65
C ALA A 100 -3.83 -13.11 -7.35
N ARG A 101 -4.08 -11.83 -7.06
CA ARG A 101 -4.81 -11.39 -5.87
C ARG A 101 -6.32 -11.63 -5.91
N ALA A 102 -6.90 -11.88 -7.08
CA ALA A 102 -8.35 -12.02 -7.25
C ALA A 102 -8.90 -13.33 -6.69
N VAL A 103 -8.10 -14.40 -6.68
CA VAL A 103 -8.47 -15.70 -6.11
C VAL A 103 -7.82 -15.84 -4.74
N LYS A 104 -8.62 -16.16 -3.72
CA LYS A 104 -8.16 -16.26 -2.33
C LYS A 104 -7.91 -17.70 -1.92
N GLY A 105 -6.78 -17.93 -1.25
CA GLY A 105 -6.51 -19.18 -0.56
C GLY A 105 -7.37 -19.33 0.71
N PRO A 106 -7.43 -20.54 1.31
CA PRO A 106 -8.19 -20.78 2.53
C PRO A 106 -7.80 -19.86 3.69
N GLU A 107 -6.51 -19.67 3.94
CA GLU A 107 -6.01 -18.82 5.02
C GLU A 107 -6.33 -17.33 4.78
N GLU A 108 -6.24 -16.85 3.54
CA GLU A 108 -6.65 -15.49 3.18
C GLU A 108 -8.15 -15.28 3.41
N LEU A 109 -8.99 -16.29 3.17
CA LEU A 109 -10.42 -16.20 3.43
C LEU A 109 -10.71 -16.10 4.93
N GLU A 110 -10.00 -16.85 5.78
CA GLU A 110 -10.15 -16.70 7.24
C GLU A 110 -9.69 -15.32 7.72
N ALA A 111 -8.56 -14.81 7.21
CA ALA A 111 -8.11 -13.46 7.52
C ALA A 111 -9.14 -12.39 7.08
N GLN A 112 -9.77 -12.56 5.92
CA GLN A 112 -10.85 -11.67 5.47
C GLN A 112 -12.08 -11.72 6.39
N ARG A 113 -12.47 -12.91 6.88
CA ARG A 113 -13.57 -13.02 7.84
C ARG A 113 -13.25 -12.36 9.17
N LEU A 114 -12.01 -12.50 9.66
CA LEU A 114 -11.54 -11.82 10.87
C LEU A 114 -11.57 -10.30 10.69
N SER A 115 -11.06 -9.80 9.58
CA SER A 115 -11.11 -8.37 9.23
C SER A 115 -12.55 -7.85 9.15
N ALA A 116 -13.47 -8.63 8.57
CA ALA A 116 -14.89 -8.28 8.52
C ALA A 116 -15.52 -8.21 9.92
N LYS A 117 -15.15 -9.13 10.83
CA LYS A 117 -15.60 -9.10 12.22
C LYS A 117 -15.10 -7.86 12.97
N ALA A 118 -13.82 -7.51 12.81
CA ALA A 118 -13.24 -6.30 13.38
C ALA A 118 -13.98 -5.04 12.89
N CYS A 119 -14.26 -4.97 11.58
CA CYS A 119 -15.03 -3.89 10.97
C CYS A 119 -16.47 -3.81 11.53
N HIS A 120 -17.12 -4.96 11.73
CA HIS A 120 -18.47 -5.03 12.28
C HIS A 120 -18.54 -4.49 13.72
N ASP A 121 -17.64 -4.91 14.59
CA ASP A 121 -17.52 -4.37 15.96
C ASP A 121 -17.34 -2.85 15.95
N GLY A 122 -16.45 -2.35 15.08
CA GLY A 122 -16.28 -0.91 14.88
C GLY A 122 -17.57 -0.19 14.49
N PHE A 123 -18.38 -0.77 13.60
CA PHE A 123 -19.68 -0.21 13.26
C PHE A 123 -20.68 -0.25 14.43
N GLU A 124 -20.77 -1.35 15.17
CA GLU A 124 -21.66 -1.44 16.34
C GLU A 124 -21.35 -0.34 17.37
N ARG A 125 -20.06 -0.09 17.63
CA ARG A 125 -19.61 0.99 18.52
C ARG A 125 -19.94 2.37 17.98
N MET A 126 -19.75 2.62 16.68
CA MET A 126 -20.18 3.86 16.03
C MET A 126 -21.69 4.08 16.19
N PHE A 127 -22.50 3.05 15.97
CA PHE A 127 -23.96 3.12 16.12
C PHE A 127 -24.35 3.43 17.56
N ALA A 128 -23.76 2.74 18.54
CA ALA A 128 -24.01 2.98 19.96
C ALA A 128 -23.60 4.40 20.41
N ALA A 129 -22.53 4.95 19.83
CA ALA A 129 -22.06 6.30 20.11
C ALA A 129 -22.89 7.41 19.43
N THR A 130 -23.73 7.05 18.44
CA THR A 130 -24.52 8.02 17.68
C THR A 130 -25.68 8.54 18.50
N LYS A 131 -25.62 9.81 18.89
CA LYS A 131 -26.67 10.51 19.65
C LYS A 131 -26.65 12.01 19.34
N PRO A 132 -27.75 12.75 19.60
CA PRO A 132 -27.77 14.20 19.41
C PRO A 132 -26.61 14.90 20.13
N GLY A 133 -25.99 15.87 19.47
CA GLY A 133 -24.92 16.70 20.01
C GLY A 133 -23.49 16.17 19.81
N VAL A 134 -23.29 14.97 19.24
CA VAL A 134 -21.96 14.46 18.85
C VAL A 134 -21.60 14.90 17.43
N THR A 135 -20.33 14.85 17.05
CA THR A 135 -19.89 15.15 15.67
C THR A 135 -19.66 13.88 14.84
N GLU A 136 -19.57 14.02 13.51
CA GLU A 136 -19.14 12.91 12.64
C GLU A 136 -17.74 12.42 13.05
N SER A 137 -16.83 13.32 13.47
CA SER A 137 -15.51 12.92 13.95
C SER A 137 -15.55 12.12 15.27
N ASP A 138 -16.45 12.48 16.20
CA ASP A 138 -16.61 11.75 17.46
C ASP A 138 -17.06 10.30 17.19
N ILE A 139 -18.02 10.13 16.27
CA ILE A 139 -18.47 8.80 15.85
C ILE A 139 -17.35 8.06 15.12
N TRP A 140 -16.67 8.71 14.17
CA TRP A 140 -15.60 8.09 13.38
C TRP A 140 -14.44 7.60 14.26
N ALA A 141 -14.14 8.29 15.35
CA ALA A 141 -13.09 7.89 16.29
C ALA A 141 -13.33 6.50 16.90
N HIS A 142 -14.59 6.08 17.08
CA HIS A 142 -14.92 4.74 17.58
C HIS A 142 -14.50 3.64 16.59
N LEU A 143 -14.64 3.88 15.28
CA LEU A 143 -14.18 2.93 14.27
C LEU A 143 -12.65 2.80 14.26
N HIS A 144 -11.95 3.93 14.40
CA HIS A 144 -10.48 3.92 14.52
C HIS A 144 -10.02 3.17 15.76
N ALA A 145 -10.64 3.43 16.91
CA ALA A 145 -10.31 2.74 18.16
C ALA A 145 -10.52 1.22 18.03
N ALA A 146 -11.68 0.79 17.55
CA ALA A 146 -11.94 -0.63 17.32
C ALA A 146 -10.95 -1.25 16.33
N ASN A 147 -10.67 -0.58 15.21
CA ASN A 147 -9.71 -1.08 14.22
C ASN A 147 -8.33 -1.33 14.86
N ILE A 148 -7.83 -0.40 15.68
CA ILE A 148 -6.54 -0.55 16.38
C ILE A 148 -6.59 -1.65 17.45
N GLU A 149 -7.68 -1.78 18.20
CA GLU A 149 -7.86 -2.87 19.17
C GLU A 149 -7.82 -4.27 18.52
N TRP A 150 -8.25 -4.36 17.26
CA TRP A 150 -8.16 -5.57 16.44
C TRP A 150 -6.83 -5.68 15.67
N GLU A 151 -5.84 -4.85 15.98
CA GLU A 151 -4.54 -4.78 15.30
C GLU A 151 -4.64 -4.47 13.80
N GLY A 152 -5.75 -3.87 13.38
CA GLY A 152 -5.93 -3.36 12.03
C GLY A 152 -5.03 -2.16 11.76
N GLU A 153 -4.69 -1.93 10.50
CA GLU A 153 -3.73 -0.89 10.13
C GLU A 153 -4.39 0.50 10.04
N TRP A 154 -5.00 0.83 8.90
CA TRP A 154 -5.63 2.12 8.67
C TRP A 154 -6.94 1.99 7.91
N ILE A 155 -7.78 3.00 8.07
CA ILE A 155 -9.04 3.11 7.32
C ILE A 155 -8.81 4.02 6.11
N ASN A 156 -9.02 3.45 4.92
CA ASN A 156 -8.95 4.21 3.68
C ASN A 156 -10.14 5.15 3.55
N ALA A 157 -9.85 6.39 3.17
CA ALA A 157 -10.83 7.45 3.05
C ALA A 157 -11.55 7.78 4.37
N ARG A 158 -12.54 8.65 4.25
CA ARG A 158 -13.22 9.30 5.36
C ARG A 158 -14.67 9.49 4.92
N TYR A 159 -15.39 8.39 4.76
CA TYR A 159 -16.76 8.37 4.22
C TYR A 159 -17.78 8.15 5.33
N LEU A 160 -17.90 9.14 6.21
CA LEU A 160 -18.98 9.24 7.18
C LEU A 160 -19.62 10.62 7.04
N LEU A 161 -20.90 10.63 6.68
CA LEU A 161 -21.66 11.83 6.41
C LEU A 161 -23.01 11.76 7.12
N SER A 162 -23.47 12.89 7.64
CA SER A 162 -24.76 13.03 8.32
C SER A 162 -25.64 14.13 7.72
N GLY A 163 -26.95 14.03 7.99
CA GLY A 163 -27.94 15.06 7.66
C GLY A 163 -27.94 15.48 6.19
N ARG A 164 -27.97 16.80 5.93
CA ARG A 164 -28.05 17.38 4.57
C ARG A 164 -26.81 17.10 3.70
N ARG A 165 -25.76 16.45 4.23
CA ARG A 165 -24.58 16.01 3.47
C ARG A 165 -24.77 14.62 2.86
N GLN A 166 -25.70 13.81 3.37
CA GLN A 166 -26.03 12.49 2.81
C GLN A 166 -26.90 12.58 1.55
N THR A 167 -27.68 13.66 1.38
CA THR A 167 -28.61 13.78 0.25
C THR A 167 -27.93 14.29 -1.03
N ARG A 168 -28.02 13.46 -2.08
CA ARG A 168 -27.58 13.78 -3.44
C ARG A 168 -28.43 14.91 -4.03
N GLY A 169 -27.80 16.01 -4.41
CA GLY A 169 -28.37 17.02 -5.31
C GLY A 169 -27.54 17.10 -6.60
N PRO A 170 -28.08 17.63 -7.71
CA PRO A 170 -27.42 17.64 -9.04
C PRO A 170 -26.09 18.40 -9.10
N ARG A 171 -25.70 19.11 -8.02
CA ARG A 171 -24.43 19.85 -7.90
C ARG A 171 -23.55 19.42 -6.72
N ARG A 172 -23.83 18.28 -6.07
CA ARG A 172 -23.06 17.85 -4.88
C ARG A 172 -22.27 16.56 -5.12
N PRO A 173 -20.96 16.53 -4.83
CA PRO A 173 -20.15 15.33 -4.96
C PRO A 173 -20.66 14.23 -4.01
N ALA A 174 -20.60 12.98 -4.46
CA ALA A 174 -21.03 11.80 -3.70
C ALA A 174 -20.11 11.45 -2.50
N PHE A 175 -19.12 12.31 -2.24
CA PHE A 175 -18.00 12.05 -1.34
C PHE A 175 -17.75 13.28 -0.47
N GLY A 176 -17.56 13.08 0.82
CA GLY A 176 -17.22 14.14 1.76
C GLY A 176 -16.60 13.58 3.04
N TYR A 177 -15.78 14.39 3.69
CA TYR A 177 -15.03 14.05 4.90
C TYR A 177 -15.85 14.31 6.19
N PRO A 178 -15.63 13.55 7.29
CA PRO A 178 -16.19 13.80 8.60
C PRO A 178 -15.86 15.21 9.07
N THR A 179 -16.86 15.86 9.61
CA THR A 179 -16.79 17.21 10.16
C THR A 179 -16.38 17.17 11.63
N GLY A 180 -15.65 18.22 12.05
CA GLY A 180 -15.14 18.37 13.40
C GLY A 180 -16.10 19.15 14.31
N ARG A 181 -15.56 19.67 15.44
CA ARG A 181 -16.28 20.26 16.59
C ARG A 181 -17.33 21.35 16.29
N HIS A 182 -17.31 21.93 15.09
CA HIS A 182 -18.25 22.99 14.68
C HIS A 182 -19.54 22.47 14.02
N HIS A 183 -19.65 21.16 13.81
CA HIS A 183 -20.82 20.52 13.17
C HIS A 183 -21.27 19.31 13.99
N ARG A 184 -22.19 19.55 14.93
CA ARG A 184 -22.82 18.53 15.76
C ARG A 184 -24.11 18.02 15.11
N LEU A 185 -24.39 16.74 15.32
CA LEU A 185 -25.61 16.02 14.92
C LEU A 185 -26.82 16.45 15.74
#